data_AF-A0A957LAS0-F1
#
_entry.id   AF-A0A957LAS0-F1
#
_cell.length_a   1.000
_cell.length_b   1.000
_cell.length_c   1.000
_cell.angle_alpha   90.00
_cell.angle_beta   90.00
_cell.angle_gamma   90.00
#
_symmetry.space_group_name_H-M   'P 1'
#
loop_
_entity.id
_entity.type
_entity.pdbx_description
1 polymer ?
#
loop_
_entity_poly.entity_id
_entity_poly.type
_entity_poly.pdbx_seq_one_letter_code
_entity_poly.pdbx_strand_id
1 'polypeptide(L)'
;MSQQAITVHLPEHLYRRVYKRAQDLNHSLEDELAAVIEGLVNEDEWGHIPLDISEEVKQLSFLDNDHLWRTAQMEVSAERSDRMQELTEKQGSEGLTESEREEATQLQQLAHRIMLLRAEAAVLLKERGEDISPLSPDARNLP
;
A
#
# COMPACT_ATOMS: atom_id res chain seq x y z
N MET A 1 29.15 10.87 7.85
CA MET A 1 28.20 10.67 6.74
C MET A 1 28.85 11.20 5.48
N SER A 2 29.12 10.35 4.48
CA SER A 2 29.66 10.76 3.18
C SER A 2 28.50 10.97 2.20
N GLN A 3 28.22 12.22 1.82
CA GLN A 3 27.31 12.51 0.72
C GLN A 3 28.08 12.48 -0.60
N GLN A 4 27.55 11.78 -1.60
CA GLN A 4 28.10 11.73 -2.94
C GLN A 4 27.15 12.45 -3.89
N ALA A 5 27.64 13.48 -4.56
CA ALA A 5 26.87 14.20 -5.57
C ALA A 5 27.01 13.50 -6.92
N ILE A 6 25.88 13.17 -7.54
CA ILE A 6 25.82 12.61 -8.89
C ILE A 6 24.97 13.51 -9.78
N THR A 7 25.40 13.73 -11.02
CA THR A 7 24.61 14.45 -12.02
C THR A 7 23.77 13.44 -12.81
N VAL A 8 22.44 13.55 -12.69
CA VAL A 8 21.50 12.65 -13.37
C VAL A 8 20.75 13.40 -14.47
N HIS A 9 20.69 12.82 -15.66
CA HIS A 9 19.90 13.36 -16.76
C HIS A 9 18.49 12.78 -16.71
N LEU A 10 17.55 13.56 -16.20
CA LEU A 10 16.14 13.15 -16.09
C LEU A 10 15.36 13.55 -17.34
N PRO A 11 14.52 12.66 -17.90
CA PRO A 11 13.50 13.04 -18.85
C PRO A 11 12.62 14.18 -18.32
N GLU A 12 12.27 15.15 -19.18
CA GLU A 12 11.57 16.39 -18.77
C GLU A 12 10.27 16.13 -18.00
N HIS A 13 9.55 15.06 -18.34
CA HIS A 13 8.31 14.68 -17.66
C HIS A 13 8.55 14.22 -16.21
N LEU A 14 9.66 13.53 -15.92
CA LEU A 14 10.01 13.11 -14.56
C LEU A 14 10.48 14.32 -13.75
N TYR A 15 11.31 15.17 -14.34
CA TYR A 15 11.76 16.41 -13.70
C TYR A 15 10.57 17.27 -13.25
N ARG A 16 9.59 17.52 -14.12
CA ARG A 16 8.38 18.29 -13.77
C ARG A 16 7.58 17.66 -12.63
N ARG A 17 7.51 16.33 -12.58
CA ARG A 17 6.77 15.60 -11.54
C ARG A 17 7.43 15.74 -10.17
N VAL A 18 8.75 15.54 -10.10
CA VAL A 18 9.52 15.71 -8.84
C VAL A 18 9.50 17.18 -8.41
N TYR A 19 9.65 18.11 -9.36
CA TYR A 19 9.59 19.55 -9.07
C TYR A 19 8.24 19.98 -8.50
N LYS A 20 7.13 19.54 -9.09
CA LYS A 20 5.80 19.84 -8.58
C LYS A 20 5.61 19.30 -7.16
N ARG A 21 6.05 18.07 -6.91
CA ARG A 21 5.94 17.43 -5.61
C ARG A 21 6.78 18.13 -4.53
N ALA A 22 7.99 18.56 -4.88
CA ALA A 22 8.84 19.35 -3.99
C ALA A 22 8.19 20.70 -3.62
N GLN A 23 7.50 21.35 -4.57
CA GLN A 23 6.73 22.58 -4.28
C GLN A 23 5.54 22.31 -3.35
N ASP A 24 4.78 21.24 -3.61
CA ASP A 24 3.62 20.88 -2.79
C ASP A 24 4.02 20.55 -1.34
N LEU A 25 5.23 20.02 -1.14
CA LEU A 25 5.78 19.64 0.17
C LEU A 25 6.72 20.68 0.81
N ASN A 26 6.93 21.84 0.16
CA ASN A 26 7.92 22.86 0.57
C ASN A 26 9.34 22.29 0.81
N HIS A 27 9.74 21.30 0.04
CA HIS A 27 11.05 20.66 0.13
C HIS A 27 11.96 21.12 -1.02
N SER A 28 13.28 20.95 -0.86
CA SER A 28 14.20 21.14 -1.97
C SER A 28 14.04 20.00 -2.99
N LEU A 29 14.31 20.29 -4.26
CA LEU A 29 14.24 19.28 -5.31
C LEU A 29 15.21 18.11 -5.05
N GLU A 30 16.37 18.43 -4.46
CA GLU A 30 17.42 17.47 -4.12
C GLU A 30 16.97 16.53 -3.00
N ASP A 31 16.34 17.07 -1.96
CA ASP A 31 15.81 16.28 -0.84
C ASP A 31 14.65 15.38 -1.29
N GLU A 32 13.76 15.89 -2.15
CA GLU A 32 12.66 15.07 -2.68
C GLU A 32 13.18 13.95 -3.60
N LEU A 33 14.20 14.23 -4.42
CA LEU A 33 14.83 13.21 -5.27
C LEU A 33 15.55 12.17 -4.41
N ALA A 34 16.25 12.60 -3.36
CA ALA A 34 16.88 11.70 -2.39
C ALA A 34 15.83 10.84 -1.69
N ALA A 35 14.71 11.40 -1.23
CA ALA A 35 13.63 10.65 -0.57
C ALA A 35 12.96 9.64 -1.51
N VAL A 36 12.76 9.98 -2.79
CA VAL A 36 12.23 9.04 -3.79
C VAL A 36 13.22 7.90 -4.05
N ILE A 37 14.51 8.20 -4.17
CA ILE A 37 15.55 7.18 -4.35
C ILE A 37 15.69 6.33 -3.10
N GLU A 38 15.64 6.93 -1.91
CA GLU A 38 15.68 6.24 -0.62
C GLU A 38 14.48 5.30 -0.49
N GLY A 39 13.27 5.70 -0.89
CA GLY A 39 12.11 4.81 -0.95
C GLY A 39 12.22 3.67 -1.96
N LEU A 40 12.97 3.84 -3.06
CA LEU A 40 13.23 2.81 -4.07
C LEU A 40 14.41 1.89 -3.73
N VAL A 41 15.39 2.39 -2.99
CA VAL A 41 16.57 1.62 -2.57
C VAL A 41 16.29 0.88 -1.26
N ASN A 42 15.50 1.48 -0.37
CA ASN A 42 14.94 0.83 0.82
C ASN A 42 13.63 0.09 0.49
N GLU A 43 13.38 -0.26 -0.78
CA GLU A 43 12.25 -1.11 -1.19
C GLU A 43 12.38 -2.54 -0.59
N ASP A 44 13.56 -2.88 -0.06
CA ASP A 44 13.80 -4.03 0.82
C ASP A 44 13.23 -3.83 2.25
N GLU A 45 13.03 -2.60 2.72
CA GLU A 45 12.55 -2.27 4.08
C GLU A 45 11.11 -1.72 4.13
N TRP A 46 10.62 -1.09 3.07
CA TRP A 46 9.17 -0.84 2.85
C TRP A 46 8.63 -1.90 1.92
N GLY A 47 8.56 -3.11 2.47
CA GLY A 47 8.38 -4.36 1.77
C GLY A 47 7.49 -4.24 0.53
N HIS A 48 8.11 -4.55 -0.61
CA HIS A 48 7.46 -5.06 -1.82
C HIS A 48 5.96 -4.79 -1.83
N ILE A 49 5.55 -3.58 -2.23
CA ILE A 49 4.32 -3.51 -3.01
C ILE A 49 4.70 -4.26 -4.28
N PRO A 50 4.33 -5.55 -4.45
CA PRO A 50 4.87 -6.34 -5.54
C PRO A 50 4.45 -5.62 -6.82
N LEU A 51 5.35 -5.50 -7.80
CA LEU A 51 5.04 -4.93 -9.12
C LEU A 51 3.71 -5.49 -9.71
N ASP A 52 3.27 -6.66 -9.26
CA ASP A 52 1.98 -7.31 -9.52
C ASP A 52 0.73 -6.52 -9.08
N ILE A 53 0.70 -5.94 -7.87
CA ILE A 53 -0.54 -5.32 -7.36
C ILE A 53 -0.91 -4.03 -8.11
N SER A 54 0.07 -3.34 -8.69
CA SER A 54 -0.19 -2.17 -9.53
C SER A 54 -0.94 -2.54 -10.81
N GLU A 55 -0.67 -3.73 -11.37
CA GLU A 55 -1.39 -4.26 -12.52
C GLU A 55 -2.76 -4.83 -12.11
N GLU A 56 -2.86 -5.47 -10.94
CA GLU A 56 -4.17 -5.89 -10.39
C GLU A 56 -5.10 -4.70 -10.17
N VAL A 57 -4.59 -3.60 -9.60
CA VAL A 57 -5.33 -2.35 -9.40
C VAL A 57 -5.82 -1.78 -10.74
N LYS A 58 -4.96 -1.74 -11.77
CA LYS A 58 -5.38 -1.31 -13.11
C LYS A 58 -6.49 -2.20 -13.68
N GLN A 59 -6.43 -3.51 -13.43
CA GLN A 59 -7.42 -4.46 -13.92
C GLN A 59 -8.80 -4.25 -13.29
N LEU A 60 -8.89 -3.70 -12.07
CA LEU A 60 -10.18 -3.40 -11.42
C LEU A 60 -11.05 -2.46 -12.27
N SER A 61 -10.45 -1.54 -13.02
CA SER A 61 -11.19 -0.62 -13.89
C SER A 61 -12.04 -1.32 -14.95
N PHE A 62 -11.68 -2.54 -15.36
CA PHE A 62 -12.39 -3.34 -16.36
C PHE A 62 -13.47 -4.26 -15.77
N LEU A 63 -13.55 -4.38 -14.44
CA LEU A 63 -14.55 -5.22 -13.78
C LEU A 63 -15.94 -4.56 -13.79
N ASP A 64 -16.99 -5.37 -13.77
CA ASP A 64 -18.37 -4.90 -13.55
C ASP A 64 -18.61 -4.54 -12.08
N ASN A 65 -19.78 -3.96 -11.77
CA ASN A 65 -20.09 -3.50 -10.42
C ASN A 65 -20.19 -4.67 -9.42
N ASP A 66 -20.68 -5.85 -9.83
CA ASP A 66 -20.80 -7.00 -8.94
C ASP A 66 -19.43 -7.51 -8.50
N HIS A 67 -18.47 -7.57 -9.43
CA HIS A 67 -17.10 -7.96 -9.13
C HIS A 67 -16.39 -6.89 -8.29
N LEU A 68 -16.61 -5.60 -8.57
CA LEU A 68 -16.07 -4.51 -7.73
C LEU A 68 -16.63 -4.57 -6.29
N TRP A 69 -17.92 -4.85 -6.13
CA TRP A 69 -18.54 -5.01 -4.81
C TRP A 69 -17.95 -6.18 -4.03
N ARG A 70 -17.66 -7.31 -4.68
CA ARG A 70 -16.95 -8.43 -4.04
C ARG A 70 -15.54 -8.04 -3.62
N THR A 71 -14.80 -7.35 -4.48
CA THR A 71 -13.44 -6.87 -4.18
C THR A 71 -13.44 -5.88 -3.01
N ALA A 72 -14.38 -4.93 -2.98
CA ALA A 72 -14.53 -3.95 -1.91
C ALA A 72 -14.84 -4.58 -0.54
N GLN A 73 -15.51 -5.73 -0.54
CA GLN A 73 -15.89 -6.51 0.65
C GLN A 73 -14.88 -7.62 1.02
N MET A 74 -13.74 -7.72 0.33
CA MET A 74 -12.71 -8.69 0.69
C MET A 74 -12.24 -8.47 2.13
N GLU A 75 -11.94 -9.55 2.84
CA GLU A 75 -11.39 -9.50 4.19
C GLU A 75 -10.25 -10.51 4.32
N VAL A 76 -9.33 -10.21 5.24
CA VAL A 76 -8.34 -11.19 5.67
C VAL A 76 -9.11 -12.29 6.40
N SER A 77 -8.84 -13.55 6.06
CA SER A 77 -9.47 -14.69 6.73
C SER A 77 -9.19 -14.67 8.24
N ALA A 78 -10.19 -15.02 9.06
CA ALA A 78 -10.07 -15.04 10.52
C ALA A 78 -8.80 -15.76 11.01
N GLU A 79 -8.50 -16.95 10.47
CA GLU A 79 -7.27 -17.71 10.78
C GLU A 79 -5.97 -16.89 10.61
N ARG A 80 -5.90 -16.06 9.57
CA ARG A 80 -4.71 -15.22 9.30
C ARG A 80 -4.67 -13.99 10.19
N SER A 81 -5.83 -13.44 10.54
CA SER A 81 -5.93 -12.35 11.51
C SER A 81 -5.53 -12.81 12.91
N ASP A 82 -6.01 -13.98 13.34
CA ASP A 82 -5.64 -14.61 14.60
C ASP A 82 -4.14 -14.90 14.64
N ARG A 83 -3.58 -15.43 13.55
CA ARG A 83 -2.15 -15.68 13.43
C ARG A 83 -1.30 -14.41 13.53
N MET A 84 -1.74 -13.31 12.90
CA MET A 84 -1.08 -12.02 13.02
C MET A 84 -1.08 -11.52 14.47
N GLN A 85 -2.20 -11.70 15.17
CA GLN A 85 -2.33 -11.32 16.57
C GLN A 85 -1.37 -12.14 17.45
N GLU A 86 -1.33 -13.46 17.28
CA GLU A 86 -0.39 -14.35 18.00
C GLU A 86 1.07 -13.91 17.81
N LEU A 87 1.46 -13.61 16.57
CA LEU A 87 2.83 -13.16 16.25
C LEU A 87 3.13 -11.80 16.90
N THR A 88 2.16 -10.89 16.91
CA THR A 88 2.31 -9.57 17.55
C THR A 88 2.48 -9.70 19.07
N GLU A 89 1.68 -10.55 19.71
CA GLU A 89 1.77 -10.85 21.14
C GLU A 89 3.13 -11.49 21.48
N LYS A 90 3.56 -12.46 20.68
CA LYS A 90 4.85 -13.14 20.85
C LYS A 90 6.03 -12.20 20.66
N GLN A 91 5.97 -11.28 19.69
CA GLN A 91 7.02 -10.29 19.46
C GLN A 91 7.26 -9.41 20.69
N GLY A 92 6.19 -9.07 21.42
CA GLY A 92 6.26 -8.25 22.65
C GLY A 92 6.75 -9.00 23.89
N SER A 93 6.61 -10.32 23.94
CA SER A 93 7.00 -11.13 25.11
C SER A 93 8.40 -11.75 24.97
N GLU A 94 8.64 -12.47 23.88
CA GLU A 94 9.80 -13.36 23.70
C GLU A 94 10.63 -12.99 22.47
N GLY A 95 10.06 -12.18 21.58
CA GLY A 95 10.61 -11.89 20.26
C GLY A 95 10.28 -12.98 19.24
N LEU A 96 10.41 -12.63 17.96
CA LEU A 96 10.15 -13.53 16.84
C LEU A 96 11.42 -14.22 16.35
N THR A 97 11.31 -15.51 16.07
CA THR A 97 12.29 -16.26 15.28
C THR A 97 12.31 -15.76 13.83
N GLU A 98 13.35 -16.10 13.07
CA GLU A 98 13.46 -15.64 11.68
C GLU A 98 12.27 -16.08 10.82
N SER A 99 11.88 -17.35 10.91
CA SER A 99 10.71 -17.89 10.19
C SER A 99 9.41 -17.19 10.58
N GLU A 100 9.27 -16.73 11.83
CA GLU A 100 8.08 -16.03 12.30
C GLU A 100 8.07 -14.56 11.86
N ARG A 101 9.24 -13.94 11.69
CA ARG A 101 9.35 -12.60 11.09
C ARG A 101 9.00 -12.63 9.62
N GLU A 102 9.45 -13.65 8.90
CA GLU A 102 9.06 -13.87 7.50
C GLU A 102 7.55 -14.09 7.41
N GLU A 103 6.96 -14.90 8.29
CA GLU A 103 5.51 -15.14 8.35
C GLU A 103 4.73 -13.84 8.64
N ALA A 104 5.14 -13.07 9.65
CA ALA A 104 4.54 -11.78 9.98
C ALA A 104 4.60 -10.80 8.80
N THR A 105 5.74 -10.77 8.08
CA THR A 105 5.93 -9.92 6.90
C THR A 105 4.97 -10.31 5.77
N GLN A 106 4.81 -11.61 5.50
CA GLN A 106 3.87 -12.11 4.48
C GLN A 106 2.42 -11.80 4.84
N LEU A 107 2.04 -11.98 6.11
CA LEU A 107 0.69 -11.64 6.58
C LEU A 107 0.42 -10.15 6.47
N GLN A 108 1.40 -9.30 6.80
CA GLN A 108 1.28 -7.84 6.66
C GLN A 108 1.13 -7.42 5.18
N GLN A 109 1.94 -8.00 4.30
CA GLN A 109 1.85 -7.75 2.85
C GLN A 109 0.47 -8.16 2.30
N LEU A 110 -0.06 -9.31 2.74
CA LEU A 110 -1.41 -9.74 2.36
C LEU A 110 -2.48 -8.75 2.83
N ALA A 111 -2.39 -8.29 4.07
CA ALA A 111 -3.34 -7.33 4.63
C ALA A 111 -3.30 -5.99 3.86
N HIS A 112 -2.11 -5.47 3.57
CA HIS A 112 -1.93 -4.27 2.75
C HIS A 112 -2.49 -4.43 1.34
N ARG A 113 -2.25 -5.59 0.70
CA ARG A 113 -2.78 -5.89 -0.63
C ARG A 113 -4.31 -5.88 -0.64
N ILE A 114 -4.94 -6.54 0.31
CA ILE A 114 -6.41 -6.55 0.44
C ILE A 114 -6.93 -5.14 0.68
N MET A 115 -6.29 -4.35 1.54
CA MET A 115 -6.70 -2.97 1.81
C MET A 115 -6.67 -2.10 0.55
N LEU A 116 -5.61 -2.19 -0.25
CA LEU A 116 -5.47 -1.43 -1.49
C LEU A 116 -6.53 -1.79 -2.52
N LEU A 117 -6.75 -3.09 -2.76
CA LEU A 117 -7.78 -3.56 -3.70
C LEU A 117 -9.18 -3.11 -3.29
N ARG A 118 -9.49 -3.16 -1.99
CA ARG A 118 -10.79 -2.70 -1.47
C ARG A 118 -10.99 -1.20 -1.64
N ALA A 119 -9.95 -0.42 -1.34
CA ALA A 119 -10.01 1.03 -1.45
C ALA A 119 -10.23 1.46 -2.91
N GLU A 120 -9.48 0.88 -3.84
CA GLU A 120 -9.64 1.17 -5.27
C GLU A 120 -11.02 0.75 -5.78
N ALA A 121 -11.49 -0.46 -5.42
CA ALA A 121 -12.82 -0.91 -5.81
C ALA A 121 -13.92 0.00 -5.29
N ALA A 122 -13.80 0.51 -4.06
CA ALA A 122 -14.75 1.47 -3.49
C ALA A 122 -14.72 2.83 -4.23
N VAL A 123 -13.54 3.30 -4.64
CA VAL A 123 -13.40 4.53 -5.46
C VAL A 123 -14.11 4.33 -6.80
N LEU A 124 -13.85 3.23 -7.50
CA LEU A 124 -14.48 2.93 -8.79
C LEU A 124 -16.00 2.80 -8.70
N LEU A 125 -16.53 2.16 -7.65
CA LEU A 125 -17.97 2.08 -7.39
C LEU A 125 -18.58 3.47 -7.21
N LYS A 126 -17.93 4.33 -6.42
CA LYS A 126 -18.37 5.72 -6.20
C LYS A 126 -18.36 6.53 -7.50
N GLU A 127 -17.32 6.39 -8.32
CA GLU A 127 -17.24 7.05 -9.64
C GLU A 127 -18.36 6.61 -10.59
N ARG A 128 -18.83 5.36 -10.45
CA ARG A 128 -19.97 4.81 -11.20
C ARG A 128 -21.33 5.17 -10.62
N GLY A 129 -21.37 5.93 -9.52
CA GLY A 129 -22.61 6.40 -8.89
C GLY A 129 -23.24 5.43 -7.90
N GLU A 130 -22.52 4.39 -7.47
CA GLU A 130 -22.97 3.45 -6.45
C GLU A 130 -22.89 4.08 -5.05
N ASP A 131 -23.82 3.70 -4.16
CA ASP A 131 -23.77 4.09 -2.75
C ASP A 131 -22.80 3.19 -1.98
N ILE A 132 -21.62 3.74 -1.68
CA ILE A 132 -20.56 3.04 -0.95
C ILE A 132 -20.69 3.13 0.58
N SER A 133 -21.78 3.72 1.12
CA SER A 133 -22.02 3.79 2.56
C SER A 133 -21.91 2.44 3.30
N PRO A 134 -22.34 1.29 2.72
CA PRO A 134 -22.18 -0.03 3.34
C PRO A 134 -20.72 -0.47 3.55
N LEU A 135 -19.77 0.13 2.83
CA LEU A 135 -18.34 -0.19 2.95
C LEU A 135 -17.65 0.56 4.10
N SER A 136 -18.31 1.59 4.66
CA SER A 136 -17.78 2.37 5.77
C SER A 136 -17.55 1.47 7.00
N PRO A 137 -16.43 1.62 7.74
CA PRO A 137 -16.21 0.91 9.00
C PRO A 137 -17.36 1.09 10.00
N ASP A 138 -18.02 2.26 9.98
CA ASP A 138 -19.13 2.58 10.88
C ASP A 138 -20.43 1.82 10.53
N ALA A 139 -20.62 1.40 9.28
CA ALA A 139 -21.80 0.64 8.86
C ALA A 139 -21.79 -0.81 9.35
N ARG A 140 -20.63 -1.33 9.75
CA ARG A 140 -20.45 -2.71 10.26
C ARG A 140 -20.71 -2.85 11.77
N ASN A 141 -20.99 -1.75 12.47
CA ASN A 141 -21.28 -1.70 13.92
C ASN A 141 -22.66 -1.11 14.24
N LEU A 142 -23.68 -1.43 13.43
CA LEU A 142 -25.07 -1.16 13.83
C LEU A 142 -25.70 -2.45 14.37
N PRO A 143 -26.21 -2.44 15.63
CA PRO A 143 -26.85 -3.59 16.27
C PRO A 143 -28.19 -3.97 15.63
#